data_AF-A0A520HCU1-F1
#
_entry.id   AF-A0A520HCU1-F1
#
_cell.length_a   1.000
_cell.length_b   1.000
_cell.length_c   1.000
_cell.angle_alpha   90.00
_cell.angle_beta   90.00
_cell.angle_gamma   90.00
#
_symmetry.space_group_name_H-M   'P 1'
#
loop_
_entity.id
_entity.type
_entity.pdbx_description
1 polymer ?
#
loop_
_entity_poly.entity_id
_entity_poly.type
_entity_poly.pdbx_seq_one_letter_code
_entity_poly.pdbx_strand_id
1 'polypeptide(L)'
;MSTPAFAPPAAAPAEVAGLLRSQGYAVLAPSGVAEWLGLPLEDLDALRVDWDDLPPDAYLKDGGRYRQRRHACFAVDGDAVTPVAQRAHWQPVEYNALHGGMHRWFAPMKADSVARPAWRRLLSRIADVASELHGARPWFVEAHQFRIDTAGGIGRPTPEGAHRDGVD
;
A
#
# COMPACT_ATOMS: atom_id res chain seq x y z
N MET A 1 -9.50 -28.98 -8.31
CA MET A 1 -9.03 -27.78 -7.57
C MET A 1 -7.59 -28.04 -7.17
N SER A 2 -6.65 -27.19 -7.57
CA SER A 2 -5.23 -27.37 -7.22
C SER A 2 -5.04 -26.91 -5.78
N THR A 3 -4.58 -27.81 -4.91
CA THR A 3 -4.21 -27.46 -3.54
C THR A 3 -2.99 -26.55 -3.61
N PRO A 4 -3.03 -25.34 -3.03
CA PRO A 4 -1.87 -24.44 -3.07
C PRO A 4 -0.67 -25.13 -2.40
N ALA A 5 0.49 -25.10 -3.08
CA ALA A 5 1.73 -25.71 -2.60
C ALA A 5 2.32 -25.02 -1.35
N PHE A 6 1.76 -23.86 -0.96
CA PHE A 6 2.16 -23.09 0.20
C PHE A 6 0.93 -22.39 0.77
N ALA A 7 0.59 -22.65 2.03
CA ALA A 7 -0.36 -21.84 2.77
C ALA A 7 0.42 -20.68 3.41
N PRO A 8 0.04 -19.41 3.18
CA PRO A 8 0.70 -18.29 3.85
C PRO A 8 0.54 -18.44 5.37
N PRO A 9 1.56 -18.09 6.17
CA PRO A 9 1.53 -18.18 7.63
C PRO A 9 0.65 -17.07 8.22
N ALA A 10 -0.66 -17.18 8.00
CA ALA A 10 -1.62 -16.19 8.48
C ALA A 10 -1.70 -16.21 10.01
N ALA A 11 -1.60 -15.03 10.61
CA ALA A 11 -1.72 -14.78 12.04
C ALA A 11 -3.15 -14.40 12.43
N ALA A 12 -3.48 -14.55 13.72
CA ALA A 12 -4.70 -13.95 14.24
C ALA A 12 -4.56 -12.41 14.31
N PRO A 13 -5.63 -11.63 14.09
CA PRO A 13 -5.60 -10.17 14.18
C PRO A 13 -5.02 -9.63 15.50
N ALA A 14 -5.28 -10.31 16.61
CA ALA A 14 -4.77 -9.95 17.93
C ALA A 14 -3.23 -10.09 18.07
N GLU A 15 -2.59 -10.88 17.20
CA GLU A 15 -1.14 -11.15 17.26
C GLU A 15 -0.32 -10.18 16.40
N VAL A 16 -0.95 -9.38 15.55
CA VAL A 16 -0.29 -8.53 14.54
C VAL A 16 0.79 -7.65 15.16
N ALA A 17 0.49 -6.89 16.22
CA ALA A 17 1.45 -6.01 16.86
C ALA A 17 2.60 -6.79 17.54
N GLY A 18 2.31 -7.97 18.10
CA GLY A 18 3.33 -8.84 18.69
C GLY A 18 4.32 -9.37 17.65
N LEU A 19 3.80 -9.83 16.51
CA LEU A 19 4.60 -10.33 15.38
C LEU A 19 5.41 -9.22 14.72
N LEU A 20 4.83 -8.03 14.55
CA LEU A 20 5.59 -6.90 14.02
C LEU A 20 6.78 -6.54 14.93
N ARG A 21 6.61 -6.57 16.26
CA ARG A 21 7.74 -6.34 17.20
C ARG A 21 8.80 -7.44 17.16
N SER A 22 8.41 -8.71 17.02
CA SER A 22 9.33 -9.84 17.15
C SER A 22 10.05 -10.22 15.85
N GLN A 23 9.40 -10.06 14.70
CA GLN A 23 9.93 -10.50 13.39
C GLN A 23 9.79 -9.47 12.26
N GLY A 24 9.20 -8.30 12.51
CA GLY A 24 9.12 -7.21 11.54
C GLY A 24 8.06 -7.36 10.45
N TYR A 25 7.23 -8.41 10.50
CA TYR A 25 6.09 -8.59 9.58
C TYR A 25 4.99 -9.46 10.20
N ALA A 26 3.75 -9.29 9.71
CA ALA A 26 2.61 -10.16 10.00
C ALA A 26 1.79 -10.36 8.73
N VAL A 27 1.17 -11.53 8.58
CA VAL A 27 0.30 -11.85 7.43
C VAL A 27 -1.11 -12.08 7.95
N LEU A 28 -2.11 -11.41 7.38
CA LEU A 28 -3.51 -11.67 7.68
C LEU A 28 -4.17 -12.36 6.49
N ALA A 29 -4.96 -13.40 6.75
CA ALA A 29 -5.88 -13.96 5.75
C ALA A 29 -7.02 -12.95 5.47
N PRO A 30 -7.76 -13.07 4.35
CA PRO A 30 -8.85 -12.13 4.03
C PRO A 30 -9.88 -11.96 5.15
N SER A 31 -10.29 -13.05 5.80
CA SER A 31 -11.19 -13.00 6.98
C SER A 31 -10.53 -12.31 8.18
N GLY A 32 -9.23 -12.51 8.38
CA GLY A 32 -8.45 -11.82 9.41
C GLY A 32 -8.35 -10.32 9.14
N VAL A 33 -8.25 -9.88 7.89
CA VAL A 33 -8.30 -8.45 7.53
C VAL A 33 -9.66 -7.86 7.86
N ALA A 34 -10.75 -8.56 7.51
CA ALA A 34 -12.12 -8.13 7.84
C ALA A 34 -12.32 -7.99 9.36
N GLU A 35 -11.90 -8.98 10.14
CA GLU A 35 -11.93 -8.94 11.60
C GLU A 35 -11.06 -7.81 12.17
N TRP A 36 -9.83 -7.66 11.66
CA TRP A 36 -8.87 -6.64 12.11
C TRP A 36 -9.38 -5.20 11.88
N LEU A 37 -10.09 -4.98 10.76
CA LEU A 37 -10.73 -3.72 10.43
C LEU A 37 -12.08 -3.55 11.13
N GLY A 38 -12.74 -4.64 11.54
CA GLY A 38 -14.13 -4.61 12.00
C GLY A 38 -15.11 -4.23 10.88
N LEU A 39 -14.80 -4.62 9.65
CA LEU A 39 -15.61 -4.35 8.45
C LEU A 39 -15.86 -5.66 7.69
N PRO A 40 -17.02 -5.80 7.02
CA PRO A 40 -17.23 -6.93 6.13
C PRO A 40 -16.28 -6.85 4.92
N LEU A 41 -15.93 -8.01 4.37
CA LEU A 41 -15.00 -8.10 3.23
C LEU A 41 -15.54 -7.37 2.00
N GLU A 42 -16.85 -7.34 1.81
CA GLU A 42 -17.51 -6.63 0.69
C GLU A 42 -17.18 -5.14 0.62
N ASP A 43 -16.93 -4.49 1.76
CA ASP A 43 -16.59 -3.07 1.80
C ASP A 43 -15.19 -2.82 1.23
N LEU A 44 -14.27 -3.77 1.39
CA LEU A 44 -12.95 -3.76 0.75
C LEU A 44 -13.04 -4.14 -0.73
N ASP A 45 -13.83 -5.16 -1.06
CA ASP A 45 -14.03 -5.60 -2.45
C ASP A 45 -14.62 -4.48 -3.32
N ALA A 46 -15.39 -3.58 -2.74
CA ALA A 46 -15.93 -2.42 -3.45
C ALA A 46 -14.86 -1.43 -3.94
N LEU A 47 -13.61 -1.51 -3.45
CA LEU A 47 -12.46 -0.75 -3.97
C LEU A 47 -11.87 -1.37 -5.26
N ARG A 48 -12.15 -2.65 -5.53
CA ARG A 48 -11.50 -3.41 -6.60
C ARG A 48 -11.69 -2.79 -7.99
N VAL A 49 -12.87 -2.21 -8.24
CA VAL A 49 -13.21 -1.60 -9.54
C VAL A 49 -12.25 -0.48 -9.94
N ASP A 50 -11.59 0.17 -8.98
CA ASP A 50 -10.64 1.25 -9.27
C ASP A 50 -9.41 0.76 -10.03
N TRP A 51 -9.06 -0.51 -9.87
CA TRP A 51 -7.92 -1.10 -10.57
C TRP A 51 -8.16 -1.25 -12.07
N ASP A 52 -9.40 -1.25 -12.54
CA ASP A 52 -9.75 -1.41 -13.96
C ASP A 52 -9.47 -0.17 -14.81
N ASP A 53 -9.25 0.98 -14.16
CA ASP A 53 -9.03 2.27 -14.79
C ASP A 53 -7.85 3.02 -14.14
N LEU A 54 -6.78 2.29 -13.85
CA LEU A 54 -5.50 2.88 -13.46
C LEU A 54 -4.78 3.42 -14.71
N PRO A 55 -4.30 4.67 -14.70
CA PRO A 55 -3.55 5.23 -15.82
C PRO A 55 -2.11 4.67 -15.86
N PRO A 56 -1.46 4.65 -17.04
CA PRO A 56 -0.07 4.22 -17.17
C PRO A 56 0.90 5.03 -16.30
N ASP A 57 1.93 4.37 -15.77
CA ASP A 57 3.05 5.01 -15.09
C ASP A 57 3.99 5.68 -16.11
N ALA A 58 4.04 7.02 -16.09
CA ALA A 58 4.86 7.82 -16.99
C ALA A 58 6.37 7.80 -16.66
N TYR A 59 6.79 7.16 -15.57
CA TYR A 59 8.17 7.19 -15.07
C TYR A 59 8.92 5.87 -15.24
N LEU A 60 8.41 4.94 -16.06
CA LEU A 60 9.13 3.73 -16.45
C LEU A 60 10.31 4.06 -17.36
N LYS A 61 11.54 3.78 -16.91
CA LYS A 61 12.79 4.09 -17.64
C LYS A 61 13.12 3.10 -18.76
N ASP A 62 12.50 1.92 -18.76
CA ASP A 62 12.71 0.85 -19.74
C ASP A 62 11.82 0.97 -20.97
N GLY A 63 11.02 2.05 -21.08
CA GLY A 63 10.03 2.23 -22.14
C GLY A 63 8.83 1.29 -22.02
N GLY A 64 8.71 0.54 -20.93
CA GLY A 64 7.60 -0.35 -20.65
C GLY A 64 6.28 0.40 -20.44
N ARG A 65 5.17 -0.31 -20.63
CA ARG A 65 3.80 0.16 -20.33
C ARG A 65 3.07 -0.77 -19.36
N TYR A 66 3.82 -1.67 -18.70
CA TYR A 66 3.27 -2.74 -17.88
C TYR A 66 2.77 -2.25 -16.52
N ARG A 67 3.14 -1.05 -16.07
CA ARG A 67 2.72 -0.54 -14.76
C ARG A 67 1.71 0.58 -14.91
N GLN A 68 0.57 0.41 -14.25
CA GLN A 68 -0.45 1.44 -14.08
C GLN A 68 -0.56 1.79 -12.60
N ARG A 69 -0.74 3.07 -12.28
CA ARG A 69 -0.76 3.49 -10.88
C ARG A 69 -1.49 4.79 -10.59
N ARG A 70 -1.95 4.91 -9.34
CA ARG A 70 -2.41 6.16 -8.73
C ARG A 70 -1.72 6.38 -7.39
N HIS A 71 -1.77 7.62 -6.92
CA HIS A 71 -1.14 8.05 -5.66
C HIS A 71 -2.03 9.04 -4.93
N ALA A 72 -2.00 8.98 -3.60
CA ALA A 72 -2.62 9.97 -2.73
C ALA A 72 -1.84 10.07 -1.42
N CYS A 73 -1.95 11.21 -0.74
CA CYS A 73 -1.31 11.47 0.53
C CYS A 73 -2.33 11.83 1.59
N PHE A 74 -2.08 11.42 2.84
CA PHE A 74 -2.95 11.64 3.98
C PHE A 74 -2.15 12.03 5.22
N ALA A 75 -2.78 12.81 6.10
CA ALA A 75 -2.42 12.90 7.50
C ALA A 75 -3.43 12.10 8.31
N VAL A 76 -2.95 11.25 9.23
CA VAL A 76 -3.77 10.40 10.09
C VAL A 76 -3.43 10.69 11.55
N ASP A 77 -4.43 11.11 12.33
CA ASP A 77 -4.29 11.39 13.76
C ASP A 77 -5.41 10.68 14.52
N GLY A 78 -5.09 9.56 15.18
CA GLY A 78 -6.07 8.60 15.66
C GLY A 78 -7.00 8.13 14.52
N ASP A 79 -8.30 8.26 14.72
CA ASP A 79 -9.31 7.91 13.71
C ASP A 79 -9.50 8.98 12.61
N ALA A 80 -8.89 10.16 12.76
CA ALA A 80 -9.05 11.25 11.80
C ALA A 80 -8.12 11.07 10.59
N VAL A 81 -8.70 10.72 9.44
CA VAL A 81 -8.00 10.61 8.16
C VAL A 81 -8.29 11.82 7.28
N THR A 82 -7.27 12.65 7.06
CA THR A 82 -7.37 13.89 6.30
C THR A 82 -6.57 13.78 4.99
N PRO A 83 -7.23 13.81 3.81
CA PRO A 83 -6.51 13.96 2.54
C PRO A 83 -5.70 15.25 2.54
N VAL A 84 -4.44 15.19 2.10
CA VAL A 84 -3.62 16.40 1.92
C VAL A 84 -3.43 16.70 0.44
N ALA A 85 -2.99 17.93 0.13
CA ALA A 85 -2.68 18.32 -1.23
C ALA A 85 -1.72 17.32 -1.87
N GLN A 86 -1.97 17.00 -3.14
CA GLN A 86 -1.12 16.09 -3.89
C GLN A 86 0.32 16.63 -3.88
N ARG A 87 1.26 15.73 -3.62
CA ARG A 87 2.70 16.00 -3.65
C ARG A 87 3.39 14.96 -4.51
N ALA A 88 4.53 15.34 -5.06
CA ALA A 88 5.38 14.37 -5.73
C ALA A 88 5.81 13.29 -4.73
N HIS A 89 5.72 12.04 -5.16
CA HIS A 89 6.39 10.95 -4.49
C HIS A 89 7.91 11.10 -4.73
N TRP A 90 8.68 11.10 -3.66
CA TRP A 90 10.12 11.26 -3.71
C TRP A 90 10.78 10.17 -2.87
N GLN A 91 11.75 9.50 -3.48
CA GLN A 91 12.63 8.58 -2.78
C GLN A 91 14.07 9.06 -2.97
N PRO A 92 14.90 9.09 -1.91
CA PRO A 92 16.32 9.39 -2.03
C PRO A 92 17.04 8.31 -2.85
N VAL A 93 18.19 8.65 -3.44
CA VAL A 93 19.02 7.69 -4.20
C VAL A 93 19.52 6.57 -3.30
N GLU A 94 19.73 6.87 -2.02
CA GLU A 94 20.14 5.95 -0.97
C GLU A 94 19.12 4.82 -0.72
N TYR A 95 17.83 5.07 -0.99
CA TYR A 95 16.76 4.07 -0.81
C TYR A 95 16.24 3.50 -2.13
N ASN A 96 16.40 4.23 -3.23
CA ASN A 96 16.04 3.76 -4.55
C ASN A 96 17.17 4.08 -5.53
N ALA A 97 18.12 3.17 -5.69
CA ALA A 97 19.30 3.45 -6.52
C ALA A 97 18.95 3.68 -7.99
N LEU A 98 17.93 2.98 -8.53
CA LEU A 98 17.52 3.14 -9.93
C LEU A 98 16.60 4.35 -10.15
N HIS A 99 15.81 4.72 -9.15
CA HIS A 99 14.71 5.68 -9.28
C HIS A 99 14.72 6.79 -8.22
N GLY A 100 15.77 6.95 -7.43
CA GLY A 100 15.86 8.01 -6.42
C GLY A 100 16.18 9.38 -7.01
N GLY A 101 16.08 10.43 -6.19
CA GLY A 101 16.45 11.80 -6.56
C GLY A 101 15.50 12.48 -7.55
N MET A 102 14.32 11.92 -7.78
CA MET A 102 13.33 12.42 -8.76
C MET A 102 11.99 12.66 -8.09
N HIS A 103 11.37 13.79 -8.41
CA HIS A 103 9.98 14.09 -8.06
C HIS A 103 9.03 13.41 -9.05
N ARG A 104 8.20 12.48 -8.58
CA ARG A 104 7.21 11.79 -9.42
C ARG A 104 5.80 12.24 -9.10
N TRP A 105 5.13 12.82 -10.09
CA TRP A 105 3.73 13.20 -10.02
C TRP A 105 2.88 12.13 -10.70
N PHE A 106 2.26 11.26 -9.92
CA PHE A 106 1.36 10.23 -10.45
C PHE A 106 -0.07 10.75 -10.55
N ALA A 107 -0.94 10.02 -11.24
CA ALA A 107 -2.36 10.38 -11.24
C ALA A 107 -2.96 10.26 -9.83
N PRO A 108 -3.87 11.17 -9.43
CA PRO A 108 -4.52 11.09 -8.13
C PRO A 108 -5.43 9.86 -8.04
N MET A 109 -5.61 9.34 -6.83
CA MET A 109 -6.69 8.38 -6.53
C MET A 109 -8.07 9.01 -6.77
N LYS A 110 -9.06 8.20 -7.14
CA LYS A 110 -10.42 8.69 -7.37
C LYS A 110 -11.02 9.19 -6.05
N ALA A 111 -11.70 10.33 -6.10
CA ALA A 111 -12.30 10.95 -4.91
C ALA A 111 -13.29 10.01 -4.22
N ASP A 112 -14.11 9.30 -5.00
CA ASP A 112 -15.09 8.34 -4.51
C ASP A 112 -14.44 7.20 -3.73
N SER A 113 -13.29 6.69 -4.20
CA SER A 113 -12.52 5.64 -3.53
C SER A 113 -12.02 6.10 -2.16
N VAL A 114 -11.40 7.28 -2.14
CA VAL A 114 -10.86 7.89 -0.92
C VAL A 114 -11.96 8.26 0.07
N ALA A 115 -13.16 8.56 -0.43
CA ALA A 115 -14.33 8.89 0.39
C ALA A 115 -15.02 7.67 1.02
N ARG A 116 -14.70 6.43 0.61
CA ARG A 116 -15.32 5.22 1.18
C ARG A 116 -14.95 5.03 2.65
N PRO A 117 -15.88 4.56 3.51
CA PRO A 117 -15.58 4.25 4.90
C PRO A 117 -14.43 3.24 5.07
N ALA A 118 -14.40 2.19 4.23
CA ALA A 118 -13.33 1.19 4.23
C ALA A 118 -11.94 1.78 3.98
N TRP A 119 -11.84 2.80 3.12
CA TRP A 119 -10.58 3.47 2.85
C TRP A 119 -10.05 4.16 4.11
N ARG A 120 -10.89 4.98 4.76
CA ARG A 120 -10.52 5.67 6.01
C ARG A 120 -10.18 4.68 7.11
N ARG A 121 -10.98 3.63 7.26
CA ARG A 121 -10.76 2.60 8.28
C ARG A 121 -9.45 1.85 8.07
N LEU A 122 -9.10 1.53 6.82
CA LEU A 122 -7.83 0.90 6.50
C LEU A 122 -6.65 1.80 6.93
N LEU A 123 -6.70 3.08 6.59
CA LEU A 123 -5.62 4.01 6.93
C LEU A 123 -5.50 4.25 8.44
N SER A 124 -6.61 4.45 9.14
CA SER A 124 -6.56 4.64 10.60
C SER A 124 -6.05 3.39 11.32
N ARG A 125 -6.41 2.19 10.86
CA ARG A 125 -5.94 0.94 11.48
C ARG A 125 -4.47 0.65 11.25
N ILE A 126 -3.93 1.03 10.10
CA ILE A 126 -2.48 1.00 9.87
C ILE A 126 -1.78 1.98 10.81
N ALA A 127 -2.32 3.19 10.98
CA ALA A 127 -1.77 4.20 11.90
C ALA A 127 -1.86 3.78 13.38
N ASP A 128 -2.92 3.08 13.80
CA ASP A 128 -3.03 2.49 15.14
C ASP A 128 -1.88 1.53 15.40
N VAL A 129 -1.63 0.60 14.47
CA VAL A 129 -0.54 -0.38 14.60
C VAL A 129 0.83 0.30 14.61
N ALA A 130 1.05 1.28 13.73
CA ALA A 130 2.28 2.07 13.74
C ALA A 130 2.47 2.81 15.08
N SER A 131 1.40 3.35 15.66
CA SER A 131 1.40 3.99 16.98
C SER A 131 1.73 3.01 18.11
N GLU A 132 1.23 1.78 18.05
CA GLU A 132 1.58 0.73 19.01
C GLU A 132 3.07 0.34 18.97
N LEU A 133 3.70 0.46 17.81
CA LEU A 133 5.11 0.11 17.61
C LEU A 133 6.06 1.27 17.93
N HIS A 134 5.68 2.49 17.56
CA HIS A 134 6.58 3.65 17.53
C HIS A 134 6.11 4.85 18.36
N GLY A 135 5.04 4.67 19.14
CA GLY A 135 4.40 5.70 19.95
C GLY A 135 3.36 6.50 19.16
N ALA A 136 2.28 6.89 19.85
CA ALA A 136 1.19 7.65 19.27
C ALA A 136 1.64 9.04 18.82
N ARG A 137 1.40 9.35 17.55
CA ARG A 137 1.69 10.62 16.88
C ARG A 137 0.88 10.73 15.60
N PRO A 138 0.74 11.93 15.00
CA PRO A 138 0.24 12.04 13.65
C PRO A 138 1.13 11.28 12.66
N TRP A 139 0.51 10.54 11.74
CA TRP A 139 1.16 9.77 10.70
C TRP A 139 0.95 10.39 9.32
N PHE A 140 2.01 10.42 8.51
CA PHE A 140 1.94 10.86 7.12
C PHE A 140 1.95 9.63 6.22
N VAL A 141 0.86 9.40 5.51
CA VAL A 141 0.64 8.19 4.73
C VAL A 141 0.66 8.52 3.24
N GLU A 142 1.48 7.80 2.48
CA GLU A 142 1.39 7.74 1.02
C GLU A 142 0.71 6.44 0.61
N ALA A 143 -0.40 6.54 -0.11
CA ALA A 143 -1.08 5.39 -0.67
C ALA A 143 -0.69 5.22 -2.14
N HIS A 144 -0.42 3.98 -2.55
CA HIS A 144 -0.08 3.65 -3.94
C HIS A 144 -0.96 2.51 -4.44
N GLN A 145 -1.76 2.76 -5.47
CA GLN A 145 -2.47 1.72 -6.21
C GLN A 145 -1.60 1.29 -7.39
N PHE A 146 -1.42 -0.01 -7.58
CA PHE A 146 -0.64 -0.56 -8.68
C PHE A 146 -1.37 -1.70 -9.39
N ARG A 147 -1.31 -1.71 -10.72
CA ARG A 147 -1.58 -2.88 -11.56
C ARG A 147 -0.35 -3.12 -12.42
N ILE A 148 0.11 -4.37 -12.44
CA ILE A 148 1.18 -4.84 -13.32
C ILE A 148 0.56 -5.76 -14.36
N ASP A 149 0.69 -5.40 -15.63
CA ASP A 149 0.19 -6.15 -16.77
C ASP A 149 1.32 -6.99 -17.39
N THR A 150 1.07 -8.28 -17.59
CA THR A 150 2.02 -9.23 -18.19
C THR A 150 1.82 -9.43 -19.69
N ALA A 151 0.83 -8.77 -20.31
CA ALA A 151 0.55 -8.86 -21.74
C ALA A 151 1.71 -8.33 -22.60
N GLY A 152 2.60 -7.50 -22.05
CA GLY A 152 3.78 -6.99 -22.74
C GLY A 152 4.96 -6.75 -21.79
N GLY A 153 6.17 -6.85 -22.33
CA GLY A 153 7.41 -6.70 -21.57
C GLY A 153 7.93 -8.02 -20.98
N ILE A 154 9.09 -7.96 -20.35
CA ILE A 154 9.72 -9.09 -19.65
C ILE A 154 9.89 -8.68 -18.20
N GLY A 155 9.22 -9.38 -17.27
CA GLY A 155 9.46 -9.22 -15.85
C GLY A 155 10.89 -9.64 -15.51
N ARG A 156 11.70 -8.70 -15.04
CA ARG A 156 13.05 -8.96 -14.53
C ARG A 156 13.08 -8.73 -13.02
N PRO A 157 13.86 -9.51 -12.26
CA PRO A 157 14.14 -9.17 -10.86
C PRO A 157 14.62 -7.72 -10.76
N THR A 158 14.16 -7.00 -9.73
CA THR A 158 14.66 -5.64 -9.50
C THR A 158 16.17 -5.70 -9.25
N PRO A 159 16.99 -4.88 -9.94
CA PRO A 159 18.44 -4.95 -9.81
C PRO A 159 18.96 -4.73 -8.38
N GLU A 160 18.23 -4.00 -7.54
CA GLU A 160 18.57 -3.74 -6.13
C GLU A 160 18.32 -4.94 -5.20
N GLY A 161 17.55 -5.94 -5.64
CA GLY A 161 17.10 -7.03 -4.78
C GLY A 161 16.11 -6.56 -3.70
N ALA A 162 16.22 -7.16 -2.51
CA ALA A 162 15.40 -6.77 -1.36
C ALA A 162 15.71 -5.32 -0.93
N HIS A 163 14.68 -4.53 -0.67
CA HIS A 163 14.80 -3.12 -0.30
C HIS A 163 13.85 -2.76 0.85
N ARG A 164 14.05 -1.57 1.40
CA ARG A 164 13.12 -0.89 2.31
C ARG A 164 12.58 0.36 1.63
N ASP A 165 11.37 0.76 2.00
CA ASP A 165 10.70 1.90 1.37
C ASP A 165 11.18 3.27 1.90
N GLY A 166 11.96 3.27 2.99
CA GLY A 166 12.46 4.48 3.63
C GLY A 166 11.43 5.18 4.53
N VAL A 167 10.50 4.41 5.08
CA VAL A 167 9.43 4.83 5.99
C VAL A 167 9.51 4.07 7.32
N ASP A 168 8.75 4.52 8.32
CA ASP A 168 8.56 3.83 9.60
C ASP A 168 7.82 2.48 9.43
#